data_AF-R7UUA7-F1
#
_entry.id   AF-R7UUA7-F1
#
_cell.length_a   1.000
_cell.length_b   1.000
_cell.length_c   1.000
_cell.angle_alpha   90.00
_cell.angle_beta   90.00
_cell.angle_gamma   90.00
#
_symmetry.space_group_name_H-M   'P 1'
#
loop_
_entity.id
_entity.type
_entity.pdbx_description
1 polymer ?
#
loop_
_entity_poly.entity_id
_entity_poly.type
_entity_poly.pdbx_seq_one_letter_code
_entity_poly.pdbx_strand_id
1 'polypeptide(L)'
;MKGALTILVHSAFCLAVVIVHAQRNDGASSSLELQCPPCSEIHCMPKKAKRLKCNGGVTKGICNCCPVCAKVEGEACGGQYEYLGKCDRGLECLPVSDNSIGSKSQVDFVKKKVSKWALEGKCVKSLKMPSESELMDQPMPDPCKPKCTPDYCREDPKAICSALDNADLKQDCQGDCQHTSCSACRFVHEPPECQKCDQDDFRCMRSFGTCIKRDFCSRQKFPCRKDVQTPDSKFKCLVAKCK
;
A
#
# COMPACT_ATOMS: atom_id res chain seq x y z
N MET A 1 -62.98 -29.79 53.85
CA MET A 1 -63.70 -28.51 53.86
C MET A 1 -63.18 -27.67 52.71
N LYS A 2 -64.09 -27.37 51.77
CA LYS A 2 -64.13 -26.28 50.76
C LYS A 2 -62.82 -25.78 50.11
N GLY A 3 -62.77 -25.91 48.78
CA GLY A 3 -61.90 -25.16 47.89
C GLY A 3 -62.17 -25.50 46.42
N ALA A 4 -63.30 -25.01 45.90
CA ALA A 4 -63.64 -25.07 44.48
C ALA A 4 -63.18 -23.77 43.76
N LEU A 5 -63.34 -23.75 42.43
CA LEU A 5 -63.15 -22.65 41.46
C LEU A 5 -61.72 -22.56 40.91
N THR A 6 -61.46 -22.75 39.61
CA THR A 6 -62.12 -22.06 38.47
C THR A 6 -62.03 -22.90 37.18
N ILE A 7 -63.18 -23.08 36.53
CA ILE A 7 -63.36 -23.54 35.14
C ILE A 7 -63.26 -22.31 34.23
N LEU A 8 -62.73 -22.44 33.01
CA LEU A 8 -63.26 -21.91 31.73
C LEU A 8 -62.14 -21.91 30.68
N VAL A 9 -62.29 -22.20 29.38
CA VAL A 9 -63.10 -23.13 28.57
C VAL A 9 -62.49 -23.12 27.14
N HIS A 10 -62.85 -24.15 26.37
CA HIS A 10 -62.97 -24.18 24.89
C HIS A 10 -61.69 -24.06 24.06
N SER A 11 -61.52 -24.75 22.93
CA SER A 11 -62.24 -25.82 22.25
C SER A 11 -61.50 -25.97 20.92
N ALA A 12 -61.52 -27.16 20.33
CA ALA A 12 -61.30 -27.38 18.90
C ALA A 12 -59.86 -27.14 18.38
N PHE A 13 -59.19 -28.20 17.98
CA PHE A 13 -59.28 -28.61 16.58
C PHE A 13 -58.67 -30.00 16.38
N CYS A 14 -59.53 -30.90 15.93
CA CYS A 14 -59.18 -32.17 15.34
C CYS A 14 -58.32 -31.98 14.08
N LEU A 15 -57.46 -32.97 13.82
CA LEU A 15 -57.11 -33.54 12.50
C LEU A 15 -56.86 -32.57 11.33
N ALA A 16 -55.61 -32.49 10.86
CA ALA A 16 -55.31 -32.54 9.42
C ALA A 16 -53.80 -32.51 9.09
N VAL A 17 -53.39 -33.56 8.38
CA VAL A 17 -52.66 -33.49 7.09
C VAL A 17 -51.13 -33.29 7.12
N VAL A 18 -50.47 -34.41 6.83
CA VAL A 18 -49.16 -34.58 6.19
C VAL A 18 -49.04 -33.69 4.94
N ILE A 19 -48.04 -32.80 4.87
CA ILE A 19 -47.58 -32.19 3.62
C ILE A 19 -46.04 -32.27 3.53
N VAL A 20 -45.61 -33.30 2.79
CA VAL A 20 -44.53 -33.34 1.78
C VAL A 20 -43.34 -32.38 1.97
N HIS A 21 -42.19 -32.96 2.30
CA HIS A 21 -40.88 -32.35 2.07
C HIS A 21 -40.63 -32.19 0.55
N ALA A 22 -40.82 -30.98 0.03
CA ALA A 22 -40.27 -30.59 -1.26
C ALA A 22 -38.79 -30.17 -1.07
N GLN A 23 -37.88 -31.15 -1.05
CA GLN A 23 -36.45 -30.86 -1.24
C GLN A 23 -36.22 -30.63 -2.73
N ARG A 24 -35.99 -29.37 -3.05
CA ARG A 24 -35.69 -28.86 -4.39
C ARG A 24 -34.33 -29.40 -4.81
N ASN A 25 -34.33 -30.26 -5.82
CA ASN A 25 -33.14 -30.89 -6.37
C ASN A 25 -32.41 -29.88 -7.26
N ASP A 26 -31.65 -28.97 -6.65
CA ASP A 26 -30.75 -28.09 -7.39
C ASP A 26 -29.57 -28.95 -7.87
N GLY A 27 -29.60 -29.26 -9.17
CA GLY A 27 -28.56 -30.01 -9.86
C GLY A 27 -27.20 -29.36 -9.63
N ALA A 28 -26.39 -30.01 -8.80
CA ALA A 28 -24.99 -29.71 -8.65
C ALA A 28 -24.29 -30.05 -9.98
N SER A 29 -24.10 -29.03 -10.82
CA SER A 29 -23.08 -29.03 -11.86
C SER A 29 -21.72 -29.07 -11.17
N SER A 30 -21.24 -30.27 -10.83
CA SER A 30 -19.91 -30.45 -10.28
C SER A 30 -18.89 -30.39 -11.41
N SER A 31 -18.31 -29.22 -11.63
CA SER A 31 -17.03 -29.13 -12.32
C SER A 31 -16.01 -29.98 -11.54
N LEU A 32 -15.60 -31.13 -12.07
CA LEU A 32 -14.51 -31.91 -11.52
C LEU A 32 -13.21 -31.13 -11.75
N GLU A 33 -12.82 -30.32 -10.77
CA GLU A 33 -11.55 -29.64 -10.74
C GLU A 33 -10.45 -30.69 -10.56
N LEU A 34 -9.53 -30.79 -11.53
CA LEU A 34 -8.43 -31.75 -11.45
C LEU A 34 -7.46 -31.33 -10.35
N GLN A 35 -7.42 -32.11 -9.26
CA GLN A 35 -6.51 -31.90 -8.15
C GLN A 35 -5.35 -32.91 -8.21
N CYS A 36 -4.14 -32.43 -7.97
CA CYS A 36 -2.97 -33.29 -7.88
C CYS A 36 -2.98 -34.09 -6.57
N PRO A 37 -2.65 -35.39 -6.59
CA PRO A 37 -2.48 -36.17 -5.36
C PRO A 37 -1.21 -35.72 -4.61
N PRO A 38 -1.07 -36.09 -3.33
CA PRO A 38 0.15 -35.87 -2.58
C PRO A 38 1.39 -36.42 -3.32
N CYS A 39 2.52 -35.70 -3.28
CA CYS A 39 3.74 -36.12 -3.98
C CYS A 39 4.24 -37.52 -3.56
N SER A 40 3.89 -38.00 -2.37
CA SER A 40 4.19 -39.36 -1.90
C SER A 40 3.54 -40.45 -2.73
N GLU A 41 2.42 -40.15 -3.39
CA GLU A 41 1.65 -41.07 -4.23
C GLU A 41 2.06 -40.96 -5.72
N ILE A 42 2.96 -40.03 -6.07
CA ILE A 42 3.42 -39.81 -7.44
C ILE A 42 4.76 -40.48 -7.67
N HIS A 43 4.80 -41.41 -8.62
CA HIS A 43 6.03 -42.07 -9.03
C HIS A 43 6.75 -41.32 -10.16
N CYS A 44 7.81 -40.61 -9.80
CA CYS A 44 8.62 -39.85 -10.74
C CYS A 44 9.66 -40.71 -11.46
N MET A 45 9.81 -40.51 -12.77
CA MET A 45 10.89 -41.10 -13.56
C MET A 45 11.60 -40.05 -14.42
N PRO A 46 12.90 -39.77 -14.19
CA PRO A 46 13.71 -40.23 -13.05
C PRO A 46 13.29 -39.55 -11.74
N LYS A 47 13.46 -40.24 -10.60
CA LYS A 47 13.20 -39.63 -9.28
C LYS A 47 14.15 -38.47 -8.95
N LYS A 48 15.38 -38.49 -9.48
CA LYS A 48 16.42 -37.51 -9.17
C LYS A 48 16.67 -36.60 -10.38
N ALA A 49 16.60 -35.29 -10.16
CA ALA A 49 16.93 -34.26 -11.15
C ALA A 49 18.27 -34.49 -11.86
N LYS A 50 19.31 -34.91 -11.13
CA LYS A 50 20.66 -35.18 -11.66
C LYS A 50 20.72 -36.24 -12.77
N ARG A 51 19.67 -37.07 -12.92
CA ARG A 51 19.60 -38.10 -13.97
C ARG A 51 18.96 -37.59 -15.26
N LEU A 52 18.37 -36.40 -15.25
CA LEU A 52 17.87 -35.75 -16.45
C LEU A 52 19.05 -35.16 -17.22
N LYS A 53 19.00 -35.30 -18.55
CA LYS A 53 19.90 -34.62 -19.48
C LYS A 53 19.08 -33.50 -20.13
N CYS A 54 19.14 -32.31 -19.57
CA CYS A 54 18.35 -31.16 -20.02
C CYS A 54 19.22 -30.20 -20.83
N ASN A 55 18.63 -29.62 -21.88
CA ASN A 55 19.25 -28.53 -22.63
C ASN A 55 19.28 -27.23 -21.79
N GLY A 56 18.29 -27.06 -20.92
CA GLY A 56 18.24 -26.02 -19.89
C GLY A 56 18.38 -26.59 -18.48
N GLY A 57 17.86 -25.86 -17.50
CA GLY A 57 17.74 -26.27 -16.11
C GLY A 57 16.69 -27.36 -15.86
N VAL A 58 16.52 -27.69 -14.58
CA VAL A 58 15.50 -28.63 -14.10
C VAL A 58 14.43 -27.84 -13.34
N THR A 59 13.18 -28.10 -13.69
CA THR A 59 11.98 -27.57 -13.03
C THR A 59 11.11 -28.73 -12.54
N LYS A 60 9.89 -28.44 -12.10
CA LYS A 60 8.90 -29.46 -11.73
C LYS A 60 7.76 -29.52 -12.74
N GLY A 61 7.20 -30.72 -12.92
CA GLY A 61 6.05 -30.93 -13.79
C GLY A 61 4.74 -30.33 -13.25
N ILE A 62 3.63 -30.64 -13.91
CA ILE A 62 2.27 -30.10 -13.66
C ILE A 62 1.89 -30.10 -12.16
N CYS A 63 2.09 -31.24 -11.48
CA CYS A 63 1.78 -31.37 -10.05
C CYS A 63 2.86 -30.86 -9.10
N ASN A 64 3.91 -30.20 -9.60
CA ASN A 64 5.02 -29.68 -8.80
C ASN A 64 5.72 -30.71 -7.89
N CYS A 65 5.73 -31.98 -8.30
CA CYS A 65 6.40 -33.08 -7.58
C CYS A 65 7.63 -33.61 -8.31
N CYS A 66 7.48 -34.00 -9.59
CA CYS A 66 8.53 -34.67 -10.33
C CYS A 66 9.48 -33.69 -11.02
N PRO A 67 10.80 -33.97 -11.02
CA PRO A 67 11.75 -33.18 -11.78
C PRO A 67 11.55 -33.41 -13.28
N VAL A 68 11.53 -32.33 -14.06
CA VAL A 68 11.44 -32.34 -15.52
C VAL A 68 12.38 -31.28 -16.10
N CYS A 69 12.75 -31.39 -17.38
CA CYS A 69 13.55 -30.36 -18.02
C CYS A 69 12.75 -29.07 -18.22
N ALA A 70 13.37 -27.94 -17.90
CA ALA A 70 12.81 -26.64 -18.21
C ALA A 70 12.92 -26.34 -19.71
N LYS A 71 11.99 -25.54 -20.21
CA LYS A 71 11.90 -25.13 -21.62
C LYS A 71 12.88 -24.00 -21.90
N VAL A 72 13.69 -24.14 -22.95
CA VAL A 72 14.68 -23.13 -23.34
C VAL A 72 14.07 -22.10 -24.27
N GLU A 73 14.83 -21.04 -24.59
CA GLU A 73 14.37 -19.93 -25.43
C GLU A 73 13.82 -20.43 -26.77
N GLY A 74 12.64 -19.93 -27.15
CA GLY A 74 11.91 -20.29 -28.37
C GLY A 74 11.01 -21.52 -28.27
N GLU A 75 11.14 -22.34 -27.23
CA GLU A 75 10.30 -23.54 -27.04
C GLU A 75 8.90 -23.18 -26.54
N ALA A 76 7.93 -24.04 -26.89
CA ALA A 76 6.54 -23.92 -26.43
C ALA A 76 6.43 -24.12 -24.91
N CYS A 77 5.55 -23.35 -24.28
CA CYS A 77 5.33 -23.33 -22.83
C CYS A 77 3.88 -22.98 -22.47
N GLY A 78 3.50 -23.17 -21.20
CA GLY A 78 2.17 -22.83 -20.70
C GLY A 78 1.10 -23.86 -21.06
N GLY A 79 -0.06 -23.40 -21.50
CA GLY A 79 -1.24 -24.25 -21.73
C GLY A 79 -1.98 -24.63 -20.44
N GLN A 80 -3.16 -25.22 -20.56
CA GLN A 80 -3.96 -25.60 -19.38
C GLN A 80 -3.15 -26.54 -18.45
N TYR A 81 -3.05 -26.17 -17.18
CA TYR A 81 -2.23 -26.86 -16.16
C TYR A 81 -0.72 -26.91 -16.49
N GLU A 82 -0.22 -26.04 -17.36
CA GLU A 82 1.19 -25.98 -17.75
C GLU A 82 1.68 -27.25 -18.47
N TYR A 83 0.79 -27.94 -19.20
CA TYR A 83 1.11 -29.21 -19.87
C TYR A 83 2.21 -29.09 -20.93
N LEU A 84 2.40 -27.91 -21.52
CA LEU A 84 3.50 -27.64 -22.46
C LEU A 84 4.83 -27.40 -21.74
N GLY A 85 4.83 -27.22 -20.42
CA GLY A 85 6.02 -27.07 -19.59
C GLY A 85 6.33 -25.63 -19.19
N LYS A 86 7.35 -25.51 -18.34
CA LYS A 86 7.79 -24.25 -17.72
C LYS A 86 9.12 -23.81 -18.30
N CYS A 87 9.26 -22.53 -18.56
CA CYS A 87 10.51 -21.95 -19.06
C CYS A 87 11.64 -22.06 -18.04
N ASP A 88 12.86 -22.08 -18.56
CA ASP A 88 14.09 -22.09 -17.77
C ASP A 88 14.31 -20.75 -17.04
N ARG A 89 15.28 -20.73 -16.12
CA ARG A 89 15.63 -19.55 -15.34
C ARG A 89 15.95 -18.37 -16.26
N GLY A 90 15.36 -17.21 -15.96
CA GLY A 90 15.54 -15.98 -16.75
C GLY A 90 14.68 -15.90 -18.01
N LEU A 91 13.79 -16.87 -18.26
CA LEU A 91 12.85 -16.86 -19.37
C LEU A 91 11.40 -16.70 -18.85
N GLU A 92 10.54 -16.07 -19.65
CA GLU A 92 9.10 -15.98 -19.39
C GLU A 92 8.29 -16.57 -20.54
N CYS A 93 7.18 -17.24 -20.21
CA CYS A 93 6.27 -17.80 -21.19
C CYS A 93 5.33 -16.71 -21.71
N LEU A 94 5.50 -16.29 -22.95
CA LEU A 94 4.64 -15.28 -23.57
C LEU A 94 3.75 -15.90 -24.65
N PRO A 95 2.45 -15.55 -24.69
CA PRO A 95 1.54 -16.09 -25.70
C PRO A 95 2.01 -15.69 -27.09
N VAL A 96 2.07 -16.67 -28.00
CA VAL A 96 2.31 -16.39 -29.41
C VAL A 96 0.98 -15.96 -30.00
N SER A 97 0.83 -14.68 -30.33
CA SER A 97 -0.32 -14.24 -31.12
C SER A 97 -0.12 -14.78 -32.53
N ASP A 98 -0.69 -15.94 -32.83
CA ASP A 98 -0.79 -16.38 -34.21
C ASP A 98 -1.62 -15.36 -34.99
N ASN A 99 -1.05 -14.88 -36.08
CA ASN A 99 -1.57 -13.83 -36.93
C ASN A 99 -2.75 -14.32 -37.79
N SER A 100 -3.73 -14.97 -37.17
CA SER A 100 -4.94 -15.49 -37.80
C SER A 100 -6.10 -15.49 -36.81
N ILE A 101 -6.57 -14.29 -36.49
CA ILE A 101 -7.96 -13.82 -36.58
C ILE A 101 -7.95 -12.43 -35.93
N GLY A 102 -8.18 -11.40 -36.74
CA GLY A 102 -8.18 -10.02 -36.31
C GLY A 102 -9.22 -9.76 -35.23
N SER A 103 -8.75 -9.46 -34.03
CA SER A 103 -9.48 -8.58 -33.11
C SER A 103 -8.50 -7.97 -32.11
N LYS A 104 -8.00 -6.77 -32.43
CA LYS A 104 -7.52 -5.79 -31.45
C LYS A 104 -8.73 -5.34 -30.60
N SER A 105 -9.27 -6.23 -29.79
CA SER A 105 -10.35 -5.94 -28.82
C SER A 105 -10.56 -7.05 -27.79
N GLN A 106 -9.65 -8.03 -27.69
CA GLN A 106 -9.77 -9.10 -26.71
C GLN A 106 -8.55 -9.26 -25.78
N VAL A 107 -7.59 -8.33 -25.82
CA VAL A 107 -6.47 -8.34 -24.84
C VAL A 107 -6.87 -7.67 -23.52
N ASP A 108 -7.94 -6.86 -23.51
CA ASP A 108 -8.46 -6.24 -22.28
C ASP A 108 -9.58 -7.03 -21.60
N PHE A 109 -10.19 -8.02 -22.28
CA PHE A 109 -11.23 -8.88 -21.69
C PHE A 109 -10.69 -10.16 -21.03
N VAL A 110 -9.47 -10.59 -21.36
CA VAL A 110 -8.85 -11.79 -20.75
C VAL A 110 -8.22 -11.49 -19.37
N LYS A 111 -8.11 -10.21 -18.98
CA LYS A 111 -7.63 -9.81 -17.65
C LYS A 111 -8.53 -10.28 -16.49
N LYS A 112 -9.73 -10.82 -16.76
CA LYS A 112 -10.69 -11.11 -15.68
C LYS A 112 -11.12 -12.56 -15.45
N LYS A 113 -10.65 -13.58 -16.19
CA LYS A 113 -10.95 -14.98 -15.80
C LYS A 113 -10.20 -16.12 -16.52
N VAL A 114 -9.07 -15.85 -17.17
CA VAL A 114 -8.19 -16.93 -17.66
C VAL A 114 -6.83 -16.73 -17.01
N SER A 115 -6.40 -17.72 -16.24
CA SER A 115 -5.09 -17.70 -15.61
C SER A 115 -4.00 -17.39 -16.63
N LYS A 116 -3.09 -16.45 -16.32
CA LYS A 116 -1.95 -16.05 -17.18
C LYS A 116 -1.15 -17.24 -17.74
N TRP A 117 -1.18 -18.38 -17.06
CA TRP A 117 -0.52 -19.64 -17.43
C TRP A 117 -1.34 -20.59 -18.32
N ALA A 118 -2.63 -20.36 -18.53
CA ALA A 118 -3.49 -21.23 -19.34
C ALA A 118 -3.33 -21.01 -20.85
N LEU A 119 -2.67 -19.92 -21.27
CA LEU A 119 -2.39 -19.65 -22.66
C LEU A 119 -1.10 -20.36 -23.08
N GLU A 120 -1.13 -20.97 -24.26
CA GLU A 120 0.06 -21.51 -24.90
C GLU A 120 0.96 -20.36 -25.37
N GLY A 121 2.27 -20.51 -25.19
CA GLY A 121 3.23 -19.47 -25.49
C GLY A 121 4.60 -19.99 -25.87
N LYS A 122 5.57 -19.09 -25.97
CA LYS A 122 7.00 -19.40 -26.15
C LYS A 122 7.84 -18.80 -25.05
N CYS A 123 8.90 -19.51 -24.69
CA CYS A 123 9.89 -19.01 -23.74
C CYS A 123 10.74 -17.93 -24.40
N VAL A 124 10.72 -16.72 -23.84
CA VAL A 124 11.55 -15.61 -24.30
C VAL A 124 12.39 -15.08 -23.15
N LYS A 125 13.53 -14.43 -23.45
CA LYS A 125 14.32 -13.76 -22.42
C LYS A 125 13.45 -12.78 -21.66
N SER A 126 13.43 -12.95 -20.35
CA SER A 126 12.75 -12.03 -19.46
C SER A 126 13.54 -10.72 -19.54
N LEU A 127 13.02 -9.72 -20.26
CA LEU A 127 13.50 -8.34 -20.21
C LEU A 127 13.13 -7.68 -18.87
N LYS A 128 13.03 -8.46 -17.78
CA LYS A 128 12.63 -7.95 -16.48
C LYS A 128 13.71 -6.98 -15.99
N MET A 129 13.40 -5.69 -16.15
CA MET A 129 13.47 -4.75 -15.03
C MET A 129 13.04 -5.48 -13.74
N PRO A 130 13.77 -5.31 -12.63
CA PRO A 130 13.59 -6.11 -11.44
C PRO A 130 12.12 -6.16 -11.02
N SER A 131 11.62 -7.38 -10.82
CA SER A 131 10.22 -7.66 -10.51
C SER A 131 9.82 -7.10 -9.16
N GLU A 132 8.63 -6.50 -9.10
CA GLU A 132 7.96 -5.94 -7.91
C GLU A 132 7.86 -6.91 -6.70
N SER A 133 8.15 -8.20 -6.86
CA SER A 133 8.01 -9.21 -5.81
C SER A 133 9.21 -9.38 -4.88
N GLU A 134 10.35 -8.71 -5.11
CA GLU A 134 11.48 -8.66 -4.15
C GLU A 134 11.48 -7.39 -3.28
N LEU A 135 10.49 -6.50 -3.44
CA LEU A 135 10.36 -5.25 -2.67
C LEU A 135 9.06 -5.17 -1.85
N MET A 136 8.53 -6.29 -1.37
CA MET A 136 7.29 -6.33 -0.56
C MET A 136 7.50 -6.78 0.89
N ASP A 137 8.60 -6.38 1.53
CA ASP A 137 8.67 -6.37 3.01
C ASP A 137 9.47 -5.19 3.58
N GLN A 138 9.66 -4.14 2.79
CA GLN A 138 10.12 -2.86 3.29
C GLN A 138 9.09 -1.81 2.85
N PRO A 139 8.52 -1.02 3.77
CA PRO A 139 7.86 0.22 3.38
C PRO A 139 8.81 0.94 2.45
N MET A 140 8.38 1.30 1.24
CA MET A 140 9.19 2.18 0.41
C MET A 140 9.61 3.35 1.29
N PRO A 141 10.92 3.61 1.45
CA PRO A 141 11.35 4.66 2.35
C PRO A 141 10.65 5.93 1.89
N ASP A 142 9.92 6.56 2.81
CA ASP A 142 9.36 7.88 2.58
C ASP A 142 10.50 8.73 1.98
N PRO A 143 10.34 9.30 0.78
CA PRO A 143 11.38 10.17 0.21
C PRO A 143 11.70 11.33 1.17
N CYS A 144 10.80 11.61 2.11
CA CYS A 144 11.04 12.53 3.19
C CYS A 144 11.92 11.95 4.31
N LYS A 145 12.95 12.71 4.69
CA LYS A 145 13.60 12.60 6.00
C LYS A 145 12.59 12.79 7.15
N PRO A 146 12.93 12.37 8.38
CA PRO A 146 12.08 12.60 9.56
C PRO A 146 11.67 14.07 9.69
N LYS A 147 10.49 14.33 10.25
CA LYS A 147 9.97 15.69 10.44
C LYS A 147 10.90 16.52 11.32
N CYS A 148 11.06 17.80 10.98
CA CYS A 148 11.78 18.75 11.80
C CYS A 148 10.99 19.05 13.07
N THR A 149 11.21 18.31 14.16
CA THR A 149 10.63 18.60 15.48
C THR A 149 11.67 19.25 16.41
N PRO A 150 11.24 20.00 17.43
CA PRO A 150 12.16 20.58 18.41
C PRO A 150 13.04 19.52 19.09
N ASP A 151 12.49 18.35 19.39
CA ASP A 151 13.21 17.27 20.06
C ASP A 151 14.21 16.60 19.12
N TYR A 152 13.80 16.27 17.90
CA TYR A 152 14.69 15.69 16.88
C TYR A 152 15.90 16.59 16.59
N CYS A 153 15.66 17.89 16.43
CA CYS A 153 16.73 18.84 16.14
C CYS A 153 17.60 19.20 17.35
N ARG A 154 17.13 18.94 18.57
CA ARG A 154 17.95 19.09 19.79
C ARG A 154 18.94 17.93 19.94
N GLU A 155 18.58 16.74 19.49
CA GLU A 155 19.45 15.56 19.51
C GLU A 155 20.62 15.69 18.52
N ASP A 156 20.34 16.10 17.27
CA ASP A 156 21.38 16.36 16.26
C ASP A 156 21.10 17.66 15.47
N PRO A 157 21.75 18.78 15.83
CA PRO A 157 21.58 20.05 15.12
C PRO A 157 22.05 20.03 13.67
N LYS A 158 22.85 19.06 13.23
CA LYS A 158 23.34 18.98 11.84
C LYS A 158 22.51 18.03 10.98
N ALA A 159 21.62 17.25 11.57
CA ALA A 159 20.73 16.34 10.84
C ALA A 159 19.90 17.08 9.78
N ILE A 160 19.58 16.35 8.70
CA ILE A 160 18.64 16.82 7.67
C ILE A 160 17.26 16.28 8.02
N CYS A 161 16.27 17.18 8.05
CA CYS A 161 14.89 16.88 8.40
C CYS A 161 13.92 17.47 7.36
N SER A 162 12.68 16.99 7.36
CA SER A 162 11.57 17.45 6.51
C SER A 162 10.82 18.59 7.21
N ALA A 163 10.83 19.78 6.61
CA ALA A 163 10.13 20.95 7.13
C ALA A 163 8.71 21.11 6.55
N LEU A 164 8.07 20.00 6.17
CA LEU A 164 6.74 19.97 5.56
C LEU A 164 5.71 20.86 6.29
N ASP A 165 5.67 20.79 7.63
CA ASP A 165 4.66 21.46 8.45
C ASP A 165 5.14 22.79 9.07
N ASN A 166 6.44 23.07 9.00
CA ASN A 166 7.05 24.15 9.77
C ASN A 166 8.12 24.95 9.00
N ALA A 167 8.19 24.80 7.68
CA ALA A 167 8.93 25.74 6.84
C ALA A 167 8.37 27.16 7.03
N ASP A 168 9.26 28.14 7.21
CA ASP A 168 8.85 29.55 7.28
C ASP A 168 8.28 30.05 5.93
N LEU A 169 8.85 29.53 4.83
CA LEU A 169 8.40 29.77 3.46
C LEU A 169 8.52 28.47 2.66
N LYS A 170 7.45 28.08 1.95
CA LYS A 170 7.46 26.93 1.03
C LYS A 170 8.27 27.26 -0.23
N GLN A 171 9.12 26.33 -0.66
CA GLN A 171 9.96 26.43 -1.85
C GLN A 171 9.53 25.39 -2.90
N ASP A 172 8.94 25.80 -4.01
CA ASP A 172 8.33 24.85 -4.97
C ASP A 172 9.32 23.83 -5.55
N CYS A 173 10.61 24.18 -5.70
CA CYS A 173 11.63 23.26 -6.20
C CYS A 173 12.02 22.14 -5.21
N GLN A 174 11.69 22.28 -3.92
CA GLN A 174 12.02 21.30 -2.88
C GLN A 174 10.93 20.23 -2.72
N GLY A 175 9.90 20.24 -3.59
CA GLY A 175 8.78 19.32 -3.53
C GLY A 175 8.00 19.43 -2.21
N ASP A 176 7.34 18.34 -1.83
CA ASP A 176 6.49 18.35 -0.64
C ASP A 176 7.29 18.33 0.66
N CYS A 177 8.44 17.65 0.72
CA CYS A 177 9.16 17.45 1.98
C CYS A 177 9.89 18.69 2.52
N GLN A 178 10.25 19.66 1.68
CA GLN A 178 10.93 20.89 2.11
C GLN A 178 12.15 20.62 3.02
N HIS A 179 13.08 19.76 2.58
CA HIS A 179 14.21 19.35 3.44
C HIS A 179 15.12 20.52 3.81
N THR A 180 15.57 20.53 5.07
CA THR A 180 16.54 21.52 5.57
C THR A 180 17.39 20.91 6.70
N SER A 181 18.42 21.63 7.14
CA SER A 181 19.22 21.24 8.31
C SER A 181 18.54 21.68 9.60
N CYS A 182 18.58 20.85 10.65
CA CYS A 182 18.08 21.20 11.98
C CYS A 182 18.67 22.50 12.54
N SER A 183 19.89 22.85 12.14
CA SER A 183 20.54 24.13 12.48
C SER A 183 19.84 25.37 11.91
N ALA A 184 19.00 25.18 10.89
CA ALA A 184 18.17 26.23 10.29
C ALA A 184 16.79 26.37 10.98
N CYS A 185 16.50 25.54 11.99
CA CYS A 185 15.25 25.57 12.73
C CYS A 185 15.39 26.29 14.08
N ARG A 186 14.38 27.09 14.44
CA ARG A 186 14.35 27.83 15.70
C ARG A 186 12.92 28.15 16.14
N PHE A 187 12.77 28.46 17.41
CA PHE A 187 11.55 29.08 17.90
C PHE A 187 11.52 30.55 17.45
N VAL A 188 10.48 30.90 16.71
CA VAL A 188 10.21 32.25 16.24
C VAL A 188 9.03 32.79 17.04
N HIS A 189 9.19 33.97 17.60
CA HIS A 189 8.08 34.71 18.21
C HIS A 189 7.22 35.29 17.09
N GLU A 190 5.95 34.89 17.04
CA GLU A 190 5.00 35.63 16.23
C GLU A 190 4.78 36.99 16.91
N PRO A 191 4.90 38.09 16.17
CA PRO A 191 4.59 39.39 16.73
C PRO A 191 3.12 39.40 17.19
N PRO A 192 2.80 40.06 18.30
CA PRO A 192 1.41 40.19 18.74
C PRO A 192 0.58 40.83 17.62
N GLU A 193 -0.70 40.46 17.53
CA GLU A 193 -1.63 41.06 16.57
C GLU A 193 -1.88 42.54 16.90
N CYS A 194 -1.01 43.39 16.38
CA CYS A 194 -1.12 44.84 16.45
C CYS A 194 -1.67 45.39 15.14
N GLN A 195 -2.27 46.59 15.20
CA GLN A 195 -2.78 47.29 14.02
C GLN A 195 -1.69 47.50 12.95
N LYS A 196 -2.09 47.43 11.67
CA LYS A 196 -1.25 47.82 10.53
C LYS A 196 -1.40 49.33 10.29
N CYS A 197 -0.32 49.98 9.87
CA CYS A 197 -0.28 51.42 9.63
C CYS A 197 -0.02 51.72 8.15
N ASP A 198 -0.53 52.84 7.66
CA ASP A 198 -0.18 53.38 6.34
C ASP A 198 1.24 53.96 6.33
N GLN A 199 1.77 54.18 5.12
CA GLN A 199 3.08 54.81 4.95
C GLN A 199 3.10 56.20 5.60
N ASP A 200 4.09 56.45 6.44
CA ASP A 200 4.30 57.71 7.18
C ASP A 200 3.16 58.15 8.12
N ASP A 201 2.22 57.27 8.50
CA ASP A 201 1.28 57.55 9.61
C ASP A 201 1.98 57.42 10.97
N PHE A 202 2.72 58.48 11.34
CA PHE A 202 3.48 58.53 12.59
C PHE A 202 2.61 58.39 13.85
N ARG A 203 1.31 58.72 13.78
CA ARG A 203 0.39 58.55 14.92
C ARG A 203 0.09 57.06 15.10
N CYS A 204 -0.27 56.36 14.02
CA CYS A 204 -0.46 54.92 14.05
C CYS A 204 0.83 54.21 14.48
N MET A 205 2.00 54.58 13.94
CA MET A 205 3.28 53.97 14.28
C MET A 205 3.63 54.08 15.77
N ARG A 206 3.34 55.22 16.43
CA ARG A 206 3.51 55.37 17.89
C ARG A 206 2.57 54.45 18.68
N SER A 207 1.33 54.33 18.23
CA SER A 207 0.32 53.44 18.85
C SER A 207 0.72 51.97 18.68
N PHE A 208 1.20 51.59 17.49
CA PHE A 208 1.81 50.28 17.22
C PHE A 208 2.99 49.99 18.16
N GLY A 209 3.94 50.92 18.32
CA GLY A 209 5.06 50.75 19.26
C GLY A 209 4.61 50.52 20.71
N THR A 210 3.50 51.16 21.13
CA THR A 210 2.90 50.94 22.45
C THR A 210 2.23 49.56 22.56
N CYS A 211 1.58 49.09 21.51
CA CYS A 211 1.02 47.73 21.42
C CYS A 211 2.12 46.68 21.59
N ILE A 212 3.20 46.79 20.83
CA ILE A 212 4.37 45.90 20.91
C ILE A 212 4.97 45.92 22.32
N LYS A 213 5.13 47.09 22.95
CA LYS A 213 5.67 47.22 24.31
C LYS A 213 4.84 46.48 25.37
N ARG A 214 3.51 46.49 25.25
CA ARG A 214 2.63 45.78 26.19
C ARG A 214 2.83 44.26 26.18
N ASP A 215 3.36 43.71 25.08
CA ASP A 215 3.57 42.28 24.97
C ASP A 215 4.69 41.78 25.89
N PHE A 216 5.77 42.53 26.06
CA PHE A 216 6.89 42.16 26.93
C PHE A 216 6.98 42.95 28.24
N CYS A 217 6.20 44.03 28.38
CA CYS A 217 6.27 44.93 29.53
C CYS A 217 4.89 45.52 29.87
N SER A 218 4.20 44.86 30.81
CA SER A 218 2.92 45.31 31.37
C SER A 218 2.92 45.16 32.90
N ARG A 219 1.94 45.75 33.61
CA ARG A 219 1.84 45.61 35.08
C ARG A 219 1.74 44.15 35.53
N GLN A 220 1.13 43.29 34.71
CA GLN A 220 1.02 41.85 34.95
C GLN A 220 2.29 41.07 34.56
N LYS A 221 3.11 41.61 33.65
CA LYS A 221 4.33 41.00 33.12
C LYS A 221 5.60 41.66 33.72
N PHE A 222 5.52 42.18 34.95
CA PHE A 222 6.63 42.83 35.64
C PHE A 222 7.41 41.83 36.53
N PRO A 223 8.76 41.87 36.58
CA PRO A 223 9.66 42.77 35.88
C PRO A 223 9.67 42.55 34.37
N CYS A 224 9.75 43.63 33.60
CA CYS A 224 9.67 43.58 32.14
C CYS A 224 10.74 42.64 31.58
N ARG A 225 10.32 41.67 30.75
CA ARG A 225 11.21 40.65 30.20
C ARG A 225 12.10 41.29 29.15
N LYS A 226 13.42 41.09 29.27
CA LYS A 226 14.40 41.74 28.39
C LYS A 226 14.62 41.01 27.06
N ASP A 227 14.33 39.72 26.96
CA ASP A 227 14.26 38.92 25.71
C ASP A 227 14.15 37.43 26.08
N VAL A 228 13.03 37.00 26.69
CA VAL A 228 12.90 35.63 27.19
C VAL A 228 11.54 35.04 26.83
N GLN A 229 11.59 34.17 25.83
CA GLN A 229 10.67 33.06 25.53
C GLN A 229 9.24 33.31 26.01
N THR A 230 8.43 33.93 25.16
CA THR A 230 6.98 33.90 25.32
C THR A 230 6.48 32.46 25.11
N PRO A 231 5.42 32.04 25.82
CA PRO A 231 4.78 30.73 25.60
C PRO A 231 4.24 30.53 24.18
N ASP A 232 4.15 31.61 23.39
CA ASP A 232 3.55 31.63 22.05
C ASP A 232 4.57 31.46 20.91
N SER A 233 5.79 31.01 21.21
CA SER A 233 6.82 30.80 20.18
C SER A 233 6.51 29.57 19.33
N LYS A 234 6.47 29.73 18.01
CA LYS A 234 6.29 28.61 17.06
C LYS A 234 7.65 28.12 16.56
N PHE A 235 7.82 26.81 16.50
CA PHE A 235 9.03 26.22 15.94
C PHE A 235 8.93 26.26 14.41
N LYS A 236 9.83 27.04 13.77
CA LYS A 236 9.89 27.19 12.32
C LYS A 236 11.29 26.92 11.79
N CYS A 237 11.37 26.45 10.55
CA CYS A 237 12.62 26.13 9.86
C CYS A 237 12.79 26.99 8.61
N LEU A 238 14.00 27.52 8.42
CA LEU A 238 14.37 28.19 7.19
C LEU A 238 14.75 27.14 6.14
N VAL A 239 14.09 27.18 4.99
CA VAL A 239 14.38 26.33 3.83
C VAL A 239 15.16 27.15 2.81
N ALA A 240 16.25 26.60 2.29
CA ALA A 240 17.08 27.30 1.32
C ALA A 240 16.31 27.59 0.02
N LYS A 241 16.49 28.80 -0.51
CA LYS A 241 15.90 29.20 -1.80
C LYS A 241 16.43 28.31 -2.93
N CYS A 242 15.55 28.10 -3.91
CA CYS A 242 15.88 27.45 -5.17
C CYS A 242 16.91 28.26 -5.98
N LYS A 243 17.73 27.56 -6.77
CA LYS A 243 18.61 28.18 -7.78
C LYS A 243 17.97 28.11 -9.15
#